data_AF-A0A7V2NL39-F1
#
_entry.id   AF-A0A7V2NL39-F1
#
_cell.length_a   1.000
_cell.length_b   1.000
_cell.length_c   1.000
_cell.angle_alpha   90.00
_cell.angle_beta   90.00
_cell.angle_gamma   90.00
#
_symmetry.space_group_name_H-M   'P 1'
#
loop_
_entity.id
_entity.type
_entity.pdbx_description
1 polymer ?
#
loop_
_entity_poly.entity_id
_entity_poly.type
_entity_poly.pdbx_seq_one_letter_code
_entity_poly.pdbx_strand_id
1 'polypeptide(L)'
;MLGFGGAYMMGQAFRRGFVPEFLKAPIMLVSVLGIYVAADQVQHEAGLLATTVFGLVLGNLSLPSIDEMRRFKEYVTILLVSSVFILLTADLDPRQILHLDWHSLALLLAILFLIRPITIWLSTMGTGLPWQERALVAWIAPRGIVAAAVAGVFAPQLLQNGYSDANKLVPTIFALIITTVVLHGFSIGWLARRMGLASEKQNGVLIVGASPWSVALGQTLQTLEVPILIVDTSWHRLRPARLAGLRIGFGEILSDVMEESLELNDIGYVLAVSDNDAYNALVCTRFATEVGRTNVFQLPTIDIDEHDSKGVARTLRGRNVFSEDAIYEELLSRHYQGWEFQKTGLTDEYGHEEWLQDSNDNMIPLLFIEKNGDVVFSTLDKPFSPNVGDTVIGFNDTKKK
;
A
#
# COMPACT_ATOMS: atom_id res chain seq x y z
N MET A 1 -4.45 24.93 21.26
CA MET A 1 -3.11 25.59 21.31
C MET A 1 -2.01 24.64 21.72
N LEU A 2 -2.16 23.89 22.83
CA LEU A 2 -1.15 22.91 23.30
C LEU A 2 -0.74 21.90 22.21
N GLY A 3 -1.72 21.30 21.50
CA GLY A 3 -1.43 20.38 20.40
C GLY A 3 -0.62 20.99 19.26
N PHE A 4 -1.02 22.17 18.77
CA PHE A 4 -0.31 22.88 17.71
C PHE A 4 1.10 23.30 18.15
N GLY A 5 1.23 23.91 19.33
CA GLY A 5 2.51 24.37 19.86
C GLY A 5 3.48 23.21 20.12
N GLY A 6 2.97 22.11 20.71
CA GLY A 6 3.75 20.88 20.91
C GLY A 6 4.23 20.29 19.59
N ALA A 7 3.39 20.24 18.56
CA ALA A 7 3.75 19.70 17.26
C ALA A 7 4.79 20.55 16.55
N TYR A 8 4.61 21.87 16.58
CA TYR A 8 5.57 22.81 16.00
C TYR A 8 6.93 22.74 16.70
N MET A 9 6.94 22.70 18.03
CA MET A 9 8.17 22.57 18.82
C MET A 9 8.90 21.26 18.51
N MET A 10 8.16 20.15 18.45
CA MET A 10 8.71 18.84 18.09
C MET A 10 9.28 18.84 16.67
N GLY A 11 8.52 19.37 15.71
CA GLY A 11 8.97 19.45 14.32
C GLY A 11 10.25 20.29 14.16
N GLN A 12 10.37 21.39 14.90
CA GLN A 12 11.60 22.18 14.94
C GLN A 12 12.76 21.41 15.60
N ALA A 13 12.50 20.66 16.67
CA ALA A 13 13.53 19.85 17.33
C ALA A 13 14.08 18.76 16.40
N PHE A 14 13.21 18.11 15.62
CA PHE A 14 13.60 17.10 14.64
C PHE A 14 14.36 17.72 13.46
N ARG A 15 13.89 18.85 12.92
CA ARG A 15 14.56 19.53 11.79
C ARG A 15 15.95 20.06 12.15
N ARG A 16 16.14 20.51 13.39
CA ARG A 16 17.43 21.02 13.88
C ARG A 16 18.38 19.91 14.33
N GLY A 17 17.98 18.64 14.25
CA GLY A 17 18.82 17.51 14.64
C GLY A 17 19.06 17.39 16.15
N PHE A 18 18.22 17.99 16.99
CA PHE A 18 18.35 17.86 18.46
C PHE A 18 17.98 16.45 18.96
N VAL A 19 17.28 15.67 18.14
CA VAL A 19 16.81 14.33 18.48
C VAL A 19 17.45 13.32 17.52
N PRO A 20 18.20 12.32 18.05
CA PRO A 20 18.71 11.20 17.26
C PRO A 20 17.59 10.42 16.57
N GLU A 21 17.88 9.88 15.38
CA GLU A 21 16.91 9.22 14.49
C GLU A 21 16.08 8.13 15.21
N PHE A 22 16.76 7.18 15.86
CA PHE A 22 16.14 6.07 16.57
C PHE A 22 15.29 6.49 17.78
N LEU A 23 15.42 7.72 18.29
CA LEU A 23 14.63 8.24 19.42
C LEU A 23 13.39 9.03 18.99
N LYS A 24 13.26 9.39 17.70
CA LYS A 24 12.13 10.20 17.23
C LYS A 24 10.79 9.54 17.51
N ALA A 25 10.66 8.25 17.24
CA ALA A 25 9.43 7.50 17.46
C ALA A 25 9.05 7.37 18.96
N PRO A 26 9.95 6.94 19.87
CA PRO A 26 9.67 6.96 21.31
C PRO A 26 9.32 8.34 21.86
N ILE A 27 10.05 9.39 21.46
CA ILE A 27 9.81 10.77 21.92
C ILE A 27 8.44 11.27 21.44
N MET A 28 8.05 10.94 20.21
CA MET A 28 6.72 11.25 19.69
C MET A 28 5.63 10.63 20.57
N LEU A 29 5.76 9.33 20.93
CA LEU A 29 4.79 8.66 21.80
C LEU A 29 4.69 9.32 23.18
N VAL A 30 5.82 9.59 23.83
CA VAL A 30 5.86 10.27 25.13
C VAL A 30 5.23 11.66 25.05
N SER A 31 5.45 12.37 23.94
CA SER A 31 4.91 13.72 23.75
C SER A 31 3.41 13.72 23.52
N VAL A 32 2.87 12.72 22.82
CA VAL A 32 1.43 12.51 22.69
C VAL A 32 0.80 12.33 24.08
N LEU A 33 1.37 11.46 24.92
CA LEU A 33 0.90 11.26 26.30
C LEU A 33 1.04 12.52 27.16
N GLY A 34 2.16 13.23 27.05
CA GLY A 34 2.39 14.47 27.79
C GLY A 34 1.39 15.56 27.40
N ILE A 35 1.10 15.73 26.11
CA ILE A 35 0.10 16.68 25.61
C ILE A 35 -1.31 16.28 26.05
N TYR A 36 -1.63 14.98 26.00
CA TYR A 36 -2.90 14.47 26.50
C TYR A 36 -3.11 14.87 27.96
N VAL A 37 -2.17 14.51 28.83
CA VAL A 37 -2.27 14.76 30.28
C VAL A 37 -2.28 16.26 30.58
N ALA A 38 -1.43 17.05 29.92
CA ALA A 38 -1.36 18.49 30.14
C ALA A 38 -2.66 19.20 29.72
N ALA A 39 -3.26 18.79 28.59
CA ALA A 39 -4.53 19.36 28.14
C ALA A 39 -5.69 18.93 29.03
N ASP A 40 -5.73 17.66 29.47
CA ASP A 40 -6.79 17.13 30.33
C ASP A 40 -6.80 17.78 31.73
N GLN A 41 -5.62 18.15 32.26
CA GLN A 41 -5.51 18.91 33.51
C GLN A 41 -6.07 20.33 33.40
N VAL A 42 -5.97 20.96 32.23
CA VAL A 42 -6.52 22.32 32.01
C VAL A 42 -8.04 22.25 31.83
N GLN A 43 -8.50 21.31 31.00
CA GLN A 43 -9.90 21.06 30.76
C GLN A 43 -10.11 19.57 30.55
N HIS A 44 -10.98 18.99 31.38
CA HIS A 44 -11.30 17.58 31.27
C HIS A 44 -11.81 17.24 29.86
N GLU A 45 -11.35 16.11 29.32
CA GLU A 45 -11.63 15.57 27.99
C GLU A 45 -10.96 16.32 26.82
N ALA A 46 -10.26 17.44 27.07
CA ALA A 46 -9.55 18.17 26.02
C ALA A 46 -8.29 17.44 25.53
N GLY A 47 -7.80 16.44 26.28
CA GLY A 47 -6.62 15.64 25.93
C GLY A 47 -6.72 14.99 24.56
N LEU A 48 -7.85 14.37 24.25
CA LEU A 48 -8.05 13.70 22.97
C LEU A 48 -7.96 14.69 21.80
N LEU A 49 -8.70 15.80 21.88
CA LEU A 49 -8.68 16.84 20.86
C LEU A 49 -7.27 17.44 20.68
N ALA A 50 -6.57 17.71 21.78
CA ALA A 50 -5.22 18.27 21.74
C ALA A 50 -4.22 17.33 21.04
N THR A 51 -4.28 16.04 21.32
CA THR A 51 -3.44 15.04 20.65
C THR A 51 -3.81 14.84 19.18
N THR A 52 -5.10 14.93 18.82
CA THR A 52 -5.52 14.91 17.41
C THR A 52 -4.95 16.10 16.65
N VAL A 53 -5.02 17.31 17.21
CA VAL A 53 -4.41 18.51 16.61
C VAL A 53 -2.89 18.37 16.53
N PHE A 54 -2.25 17.81 17.56
CA PHE A 54 -0.81 17.52 17.53
C PHE A 54 -0.45 16.60 16.37
N GLY A 55 -1.14 15.47 16.22
CA GLY A 55 -0.93 14.53 15.13
C GLY A 55 -1.20 15.13 13.75
N LEU A 56 -2.28 15.92 13.61
CA LEU A 56 -2.63 16.61 12.37
C LEU A 56 -1.51 17.58 11.96
N VAL A 57 -1.04 18.41 12.88
CA VAL A 57 0.02 19.38 12.58
C VAL A 57 1.34 18.68 12.30
N LEU A 58 1.73 17.70 13.11
CA LEU A 58 2.98 16.96 12.94
C LEU A 58 3.01 16.18 11.61
N GLY A 59 1.89 15.57 11.23
CA GLY A 59 1.74 14.84 9.98
C GLY A 59 1.83 15.72 8.73
N ASN A 60 1.49 17.01 8.85
CA ASN A 60 1.59 18.00 7.77
C ASN A 60 2.92 18.78 7.79
N LEU A 61 3.75 18.60 8.81
CA LEU A 61 5.12 19.09 8.80
C LEU A 61 5.92 18.06 8.00
N SER A 62 6.43 18.41 6.81
CA SER A 62 7.35 17.55 6.07
C SER A 62 8.61 17.34 6.92
N LEU A 63 8.68 16.21 7.62
CA LEU A 63 9.72 15.89 8.59
C LEU A 63 10.57 14.75 8.06
N PRO A 64 11.90 14.84 8.23
CA PRO A 64 12.78 13.71 7.92
C PRO A 64 12.37 12.48 8.73
N SER A 65 12.24 11.34 8.03
CA SER A 65 11.93 10.02 8.60
C SER A 65 10.54 9.88 9.22
N ILE A 66 9.56 10.58 8.66
CA ILE A 66 8.17 10.43 9.06
C ILE A 66 7.66 8.99 8.90
N ASP A 67 8.22 8.23 7.95
CA ASP A 67 7.83 6.84 7.69
C ASP A 67 8.17 5.90 8.84
N GLU A 68 9.32 6.08 9.48
CA GLU A 68 9.70 5.26 10.64
C GLU A 68 8.76 5.52 11.81
N MET A 69 8.41 6.79 12.05
CA MET A 69 7.43 7.15 13.07
C MET A 69 6.03 6.63 12.76
N ARG A 70 5.61 6.67 11.48
CA ARG A 70 4.34 6.11 11.01
C ARG A 70 4.30 4.61 11.24
N ARG A 71 5.35 3.86 10.84
CA ARG A 71 5.47 2.41 11.07
C ARG A 71 5.44 2.06 12.56
N PHE A 72 6.20 2.77 13.39
CA PHE A 72 6.18 2.56 14.84
C PHE A 72 4.79 2.80 15.42
N LYS A 73 4.13 3.91 15.05
CA LYS A 73 2.76 4.21 15.45
C LYS A 73 1.81 3.12 15.00
N GLU A 74 1.98 2.56 13.80
CA GLU A 74 1.15 1.48 13.28
C GLU A 74 1.31 0.21 14.10
N TYR A 75 2.54 -0.20 14.43
CA TYR A 75 2.78 -1.33 15.32
C TYR A 75 2.14 -1.14 16.70
N VAL A 76 2.31 0.05 17.30
CA VAL A 76 1.66 0.38 18.57
C VAL A 76 0.13 0.33 18.43
N THR A 77 -0.41 0.85 17.34
CA THR A 77 -1.85 0.82 17.07
C THR A 77 -2.34 -0.62 16.97
N ILE A 78 -1.67 -1.49 16.21
CA ILE A 78 -2.04 -2.90 16.07
C ILE A 78 -2.02 -3.61 17.42
N LEU A 79 -0.98 -3.40 18.24
CA LEU A 79 -0.87 -4.00 19.57
C LEU A 79 -1.98 -3.52 20.50
N LEU A 80 -2.22 -2.20 20.57
CA LEU A 80 -3.23 -1.63 21.46
C LEU A 80 -4.65 -2.00 21.02
N VAL A 81 -4.95 -1.92 19.72
CA VAL A 81 -6.25 -2.29 19.16
C VAL A 81 -6.54 -3.77 19.40
N SER A 82 -5.58 -4.65 19.08
CA SER A 82 -5.71 -6.09 19.33
C SER A 82 -5.94 -6.37 20.81
N SER A 83 -5.17 -5.72 21.70
CA SER A 83 -5.31 -5.87 23.14
C SER A 83 -6.68 -5.41 23.63
N VAL A 84 -7.17 -4.25 23.16
CA VAL A 84 -8.51 -3.76 23.49
C VAL A 84 -9.58 -4.74 23.03
N PHE A 85 -9.47 -5.31 21.83
CA PHE A 85 -10.45 -6.31 21.37
C PHE A 85 -10.43 -7.61 22.19
N ILE A 86 -9.25 -8.08 22.60
CA ILE A 86 -9.12 -9.24 23.48
C ILE A 86 -9.75 -8.96 24.84
N LEU A 87 -9.41 -7.84 25.47
CA LEU A 87 -9.98 -7.42 26.75
C LEU A 87 -11.50 -7.23 26.65
N LEU A 88 -11.95 -6.58 25.57
CA LEU A 88 -13.36 -6.38 25.27
C LEU A 88 -14.09 -7.71 25.20
N THR A 89 -13.54 -8.70 24.48
CA THR A 89 -14.13 -10.03 24.37
C THR A 89 -14.14 -10.78 25.69
N ALA A 90 -13.10 -10.61 26.52
CA ALA A 90 -12.98 -11.24 27.83
C ALA A 90 -13.95 -10.66 28.87
N ASP A 91 -14.29 -9.38 28.76
CA ASP A 91 -15.24 -8.69 29.65
C ASP A 91 -16.72 -8.97 29.28
N LEU A 92 -16.96 -9.67 28.17
CA LEU A 92 -18.31 -10.03 27.75
C LEU A 92 -18.88 -11.12 28.67
N ASP A 93 -19.97 -10.77 29.35
CA ASP A 93 -20.87 -11.76 29.94
C ASP A 93 -21.97 -12.12 28.92
N PRO A 94 -21.99 -13.36 28.38
CA PRO A 94 -23.01 -13.80 27.43
C PRO A 94 -24.44 -13.64 27.97
N ARG A 95 -24.61 -13.67 29.30
CA ARG A 95 -25.93 -13.48 29.94
C ARG A 95 -26.44 -12.06 29.75
N GLN A 96 -25.57 -11.06 29.78
CA GLN A 96 -25.95 -9.66 29.55
C GLN A 96 -26.41 -9.40 28.11
N ILE A 97 -25.84 -10.13 27.14
CA ILE A 97 -26.26 -10.09 25.73
C ILE A 97 -27.63 -10.76 25.55
N LEU A 98 -27.88 -11.88 26.25
CA LEU A 98 -29.17 -12.58 26.21
C LEU A 98 -30.31 -11.77 26.84
N HIS A 99 -29.99 -10.79 27.70
CA HIS A 99 -30.95 -9.85 28.28
C HIS A 99 -31.17 -8.58 27.44
N LEU A 100 -30.61 -8.50 26.22
CA LEU A 100 -30.92 -7.39 25.30
C LEU A 100 -32.39 -7.49 24.85
N ASP A 101 -33.18 -6.49 25.27
CA ASP A 101 -34.55 -6.35 24.81
C ASP A 101 -34.63 -6.05 23.31
N TRP A 102 -35.80 -6.34 22.71
CA TRP A 102 -36.10 -6.04 21.31
C TRP A 102 -35.84 -4.57 20.93
N HIS A 103 -35.98 -3.65 21.89
CA HIS A 103 -35.67 -2.23 21.71
C HIS A 103 -34.18 -1.98 21.37
N SER A 104 -33.26 -2.69 22.04
CA SER A 104 -31.83 -2.57 21.76
C SER A 104 -31.49 -3.13 20.39
N LEU A 105 -32.10 -4.26 19.99
CA LEU A 105 -31.93 -4.81 18.65
C LEU A 105 -32.47 -3.87 17.57
N ALA A 106 -33.64 -3.28 17.79
CA ALA A 106 -34.22 -2.29 16.88
C ALA A 106 -33.32 -1.06 16.75
N LEU A 107 -32.73 -0.58 17.86
CA LEU A 107 -31.76 0.51 17.85
C LEU A 107 -30.50 0.15 17.04
N LEU A 108 -29.95 -1.06 17.21
CA LEU A 108 -28.80 -1.53 16.45
C LEU A 108 -29.09 -1.54 14.95
N LEU A 109 -30.21 -2.12 14.55
CA LEU A 109 -30.63 -2.16 13.15
C LEU A 109 -30.88 -0.76 12.59
N ALA A 110 -31.50 0.14 13.36
CA ALA A 110 -31.70 1.52 12.96
C ALA A 110 -30.36 2.25 12.78
N ILE A 111 -29.38 2.04 13.67
CA ILE A 111 -28.04 2.63 13.53
C ILE A 111 -27.36 2.13 12.25
N LEU A 112 -27.43 0.82 11.97
CA LEU A 112 -26.76 0.19 10.84
C LEU A 112 -27.40 0.52 9.49
N PHE A 113 -28.72 0.42 9.38
CA PHE A 113 -29.42 0.46 8.10
C PHE A 113 -30.13 1.78 7.80
N LEU A 114 -30.31 2.65 8.80
CA LEU A 114 -30.97 3.96 8.60
C LEU A 114 -30.00 5.10 8.90
N ILE A 115 -29.57 5.23 10.16
CA ILE A 115 -28.81 6.40 10.62
C ILE A 115 -27.49 6.51 9.87
N ARG A 116 -26.75 5.40 9.70
CA ARG A 116 -25.48 5.39 8.96
C ARG A 116 -25.63 5.77 7.48
N PRO A 117 -26.45 5.06 6.67
CA PRO A 117 -26.62 5.42 5.27
C PRO A 117 -27.07 6.86 5.09
N ILE A 118 -28.01 7.34 5.90
CA ILE A 118 -28.49 8.72 5.85
C ILE A 118 -27.35 9.70 6.16
N THR A 119 -26.60 9.47 7.23
CA THR A 119 -25.49 10.36 7.62
C THR A 119 -24.45 10.48 6.52
N ILE A 120 -24.08 9.35 5.90
CA ILE A 120 -23.06 9.34 4.85
C ILE A 120 -23.61 9.92 3.55
N TRP A 121 -24.86 9.66 3.19
CA TRP A 121 -25.52 10.32 2.07
C TRP A 121 -25.55 11.83 2.20
N LEU A 122 -25.97 12.33 3.37
CA LEU A 122 -26.03 13.77 3.63
C LEU A 122 -24.62 14.38 3.60
N SER A 123 -23.63 13.69 4.18
CA SER A 123 -22.24 14.16 4.22
C SER A 123 -21.55 14.11 2.86
N THR A 124 -21.99 13.22 1.96
CA THR A 124 -21.44 13.08 0.60
C THR A 124 -22.31 13.75 -0.46
N MET A 125 -23.37 14.45 -0.06
CA MET A 125 -24.23 15.17 -0.99
C MET A 125 -23.45 16.31 -1.64
N GLY A 126 -23.40 16.34 -2.98
CA GLY A 126 -22.61 17.32 -3.73
C GLY A 126 -21.14 16.91 -3.94
N THR A 127 -20.71 15.76 -3.44
CA THR A 127 -19.43 15.16 -3.86
C THR A 127 -19.65 14.37 -5.16
N GLY A 128 -18.68 14.41 -6.08
CA GLY A 128 -18.70 13.65 -7.35
C GLY A 128 -18.55 12.13 -7.18
N LEU A 129 -18.77 11.63 -5.97
CA LEU A 129 -18.61 10.24 -5.58
C LEU A 129 -19.69 9.36 -6.23
N PRO A 130 -19.32 8.30 -6.97
CA PRO A 130 -20.28 7.38 -7.56
C PRO A 130 -21.06 6.64 -6.49
N TRP A 131 -22.27 6.19 -6.86
CA TRP A 131 -23.20 5.51 -5.95
C TRP A 131 -22.57 4.30 -5.27
N GLN A 132 -21.73 3.57 -6.00
CA GLN A 132 -21.08 2.36 -5.54
C GLN A 132 -20.16 2.63 -4.36
N GLU A 133 -19.26 3.60 -4.52
CA GLU A 133 -18.34 4.01 -3.47
C GLU A 133 -19.10 4.59 -2.27
N ARG A 134 -20.14 5.41 -2.52
CA ARG A 134 -20.98 5.96 -1.45
C ARG A 134 -21.64 4.87 -0.61
N ALA A 135 -22.18 3.82 -1.24
CA ALA A 135 -22.83 2.73 -0.50
C ALA A 135 -21.81 1.84 0.24
N LEU A 136 -20.61 1.62 -0.32
CA LEU A 136 -19.53 0.91 0.37
C LEU A 136 -19.05 1.69 1.60
N VAL A 137 -18.85 3.00 1.46
CA VAL A 137 -18.50 3.90 2.58
C VAL A 137 -19.64 3.95 3.61
N ALA A 138 -20.90 3.99 3.17
CA ALA A 138 -22.07 3.95 4.04
C ALA A 138 -22.15 2.67 4.89
N TRP A 139 -21.68 1.56 4.34
CA TRP A 139 -21.61 0.27 5.00
C TRP A 139 -20.46 0.26 6.02
N ILE A 140 -19.24 0.52 5.58
CA ILE A 140 -18.04 0.38 6.42
C ILE A 140 -17.96 1.51 7.46
N ALA A 141 -17.92 1.17 8.75
CA ALA A 141 -17.48 2.14 9.76
C ALA A 141 -16.76 1.50 10.95
N PRO A 142 -15.43 1.64 11.03
CA PRO A 142 -14.61 1.16 12.14
C PRO A 142 -14.59 2.21 13.25
N ARG A 143 -15.56 2.18 14.17
CA ARG A 143 -15.65 3.15 15.29
C ARG A 143 -15.77 2.53 16.68
N GLY A 144 -15.33 1.28 16.86
CA GLY A 144 -15.64 0.55 18.09
C GLY A 144 -14.90 1.06 19.34
N ILE A 145 -13.62 1.41 19.20
CA ILE A 145 -12.76 1.62 20.38
C ILE A 145 -13.13 2.88 21.16
N VAL A 146 -13.36 4.00 20.46
CA VAL A 146 -13.72 5.26 21.12
C VAL A 146 -15.10 5.17 21.77
N ALA A 147 -16.07 4.55 21.09
CA ALA A 147 -17.41 4.36 21.65
C ALA A 147 -17.39 3.50 22.93
N ALA A 148 -16.61 2.40 22.93
CA ALA A 148 -16.44 1.56 24.11
C ALA A 148 -15.77 2.29 25.27
N ALA A 149 -14.70 3.06 25.00
CA ALA A 149 -14.00 3.83 26.03
C ALA A 149 -14.91 4.89 26.67
N VAL A 150 -15.63 5.66 25.85
CA VAL A 150 -16.62 6.65 26.31
C VAL A 150 -17.70 5.96 27.14
N ALA A 151 -18.26 4.85 26.68
CA ALA A 151 -19.26 4.10 27.43
C ALA A 151 -18.75 3.65 28.81
N GLY A 152 -17.53 3.12 28.87
CA GLY A 152 -16.90 2.66 30.11
C GLY A 152 -16.64 3.76 31.13
N VAL A 153 -16.41 4.99 30.68
CA VAL A 153 -16.22 6.16 31.57
C VAL A 153 -17.55 6.76 32.01
N PHE A 154 -18.49 6.96 31.08
CA PHE A 154 -19.74 7.66 31.37
C PHE A 154 -20.81 6.79 32.03
N ALA A 155 -20.88 5.48 31.72
CA ALA A 155 -21.92 4.62 32.28
C ALA A 155 -21.85 4.52 33.83
N PRO A 156 -20.66 4.30 34.45
CA PRO A 156 -20.55 4.32 35.91
C PRO A 156 -20.93 5.68 36.52
N GLN A 157 -20.53 6.78 35.88
CA GLN A 157 -20.88 8.13 36.35
C GLN A 157 -22.39 8.38 36.29
N LEU A 158 -23.06 7.99 35.21
CA LEU A 158 -24.51 8.13 35.06
C LEU A 158 -25.25 7.28 36.10
N LEU A 159 -24.78 6.07 36.38
CA LEU A 159 -25.34 5.22 37.44
C LEU A 159 -25.22 5.86 38.81
N GLN A 160 -24.06 6.45 39.13
CA GLN A 160 -23.85 7.17 40.39
C GLN A 160 -24.77 8.40 40.52
N ASN A 161 -25.11 9.04 39.41
CA ASN A 161 -26.06 10.16 39.35
C ASN A 161 -27.54 9.72 39.33
N GLY A 162 -27.83 8.43 39.51
CA GLY A 162 -29.20 7.90 39.64
C GLY A 162 -29.87 7.47 38.33
N TYR A 163 -29.16 7.48 37.20
CA TYR A 163 -29.69 7.00 35.92
C TYR A 163 -29.56 5.49 35.78
N SER A 164 -30.56 4.73 36.27
CA SER A 164 -30.55 3.26 36.30
C SER A 164 -30.43 2.60 34.92
N ASP A 165 -30.93 3.25 33.86
CA ASP A 165 -30.84 2.75 32.49
C ASP A 165 -29.43 2.79 31.90
N ALA A 166 -28.49 3.50 32.52
CA ALA A 166 -27.10 3.54 32.08
C ALA A 166 -26.41 2.16 32.12
N ASN A 167 -26.94 1.20 32.90
CA ASN A 167 -26.52 -0.21 32.88
C ASN A 167 -26.65 -0.86 31.50
N LYS A 168 -27.53 -0.36 30.63
CA LYS A 168 -27.77 -0.90 29.27
C LYS A 168 -26.80 -0.33 28.24
N LEU A 169 -26.13 0.80 28.53
CA LEU A 169 -25.28 1.50 27.56
C LEU A 169 -24.09 0.65 27.12
N VAL A 170 -23.37 0.11 28.10
CA VAL A 170 -22.15 -0.69 27.86
C VAL A 170 -22.49 -1.97 27.07
N PRO A 171 -23.46 -2.81 27.47
CA PRO A 171 -23.87 -3.99 26.68
C PRO A 171 -24.37 -3.66 25.28
N THR A 172 -25.12 -2.57 25.10
CA THR A 172 -25.66 -2.18 23.79
C THR A 172 -24.57 -1.71 22.85
N ILE A 173 -23.61 -0.91 23.34
CA ILE A 173 -22.46 -0.47 22.55
C ILE A 173 -21.57 -1.65 22.18
N PHE A 174 -21.36 -2.61 23.10
CA PHE A 174 -20.64 -3.83 22.77
C PHE A 174 -21.34 -4.68 21.72
N ALA A 175 -22.65 -4.87 21.84
CA ALA A 175 -23.44 -5.55 20.82
C ALA A 175 -23.27 -4.86 19.45
N LEU A 176 -23.33 -3.53 19.40
CA LEU A 176 -23.07 -2.76 18.17
C LEU A 176 -21.67 -3.03 17.60
N ILE A 177 -20.64 -3.03 18.43
CA ILE A 177 -19.26 -3.26 18.01
C ILE A 177 -19.10 -4.66 17.45
N ILE A 178 -19.60 -5.68 18.13
CA ILE A 178 -19.50 -7.08 17.68
C ILE A 178 -20.28 -7.27 16.37
N THR A 179 -21.54 -6.82 16.33
CA THR A 179 -22.37 -6.91 15.13
C THR A 179 -21.71 -6.21 13.95
N THR A 180 -21.14 -5.01 14.17
CA THR A 180 -20.42 -4.31 13.09
C THR A 180 -19.15 -5.05 12.69
N VAL A 181 -18.30 -5.49 13.61
CA VAL A 181 -17.05 -6.18 13.26
C VAL A 181 -17.32 -7.47 12.50
N VAL A 182 -18.29 -8.28 12.96
CA VAL A 182 -18.68 -9.53 12.29
C VAL A 182 -19.29 -9.24 10.92
N LEU A 183 -20.34 -8.42 10.86
CA LEU A 183 -21.04 -8.15 9.59
C LEU A 183 -20.09 -7.52 8.57
N HIS A 184 -19.36 -6.45 8.93
CA HIS A 184 -18.47 -5.78 7.98
C HIS A 184 -17.25 -6.65 7.66
N GLY A 185 -16.65 -7.32 8.64
CA GLY A 185 -15.47 -8.17 8.43
C GLY A 185 -15.70 -9.26 7.38
N PHE A 186 -16.86 -9.93 7.41
CA PHE A 186 -17.20 -10.96 6.43
C PHE A 186 -17.77 -10.42 5.11
N SER A 187 -18.49 -9.29 5.13
CA SER A 187 -19.18 -8.79 3.94
C SER A 187 -18.38 -7.80 3.10
N ILE A 188 -17.43 -7.07 3.67
CA ILE A 188 -16.73 -5.95 3.00
C ILE A 188 -16.03 -6.37 1.71
N GLY A 189 -15.25 -7.45 1.75
CA GLY A 189 -14.49 -7.91 0.58
C GLY A 189 -15.41 -8.46 -0.52
N TRP A 190 -16.50 -9.12 -0.15
CA TRP A 190 -17.51 -9.56 -1.12
C TRP A 190 -18.24 -8.37 -1.75
N LEU A 191 -18.65 -7.40 -0.93
CA LEU A 191 -19.37 -6.22 -1.39
C LEU A 191 -18.49 -5.34 -2.28
N ALA A 192 -17.23 -5.07 -1.89
CA ALA A 192 -16.29 -4.30 -2.67
C ALA A 192 -16.05 -4.91 -4.06
N ARG A 193 -15.86 -6.24 -4.15
CA ARG A 193 -15.74 -6.96 -5.43
C ARG A 193 -17.02 -6.87 -6.26
N ARG A 194 -18.18 -7.11 -5.67
CA ARG A 194 -19.47 -7.02 -6.37
C ARG A 194 -19.74 -5.62 -6.93
N MET A 195 -19.20 -4.59 -6.29
CA MET A 195 -19.37 -3.19 -6.70
C MET A 195 -18.28 -2.71 -7.67
N GLY A 196 -17.31 -3.58 -8.04
CA GLY A 196 -16.18 -3.22 -8.90
C GLY A 196 -15.20 -2.23 -8.26
N LEU A 197 -15.17 -2.17 -6.91
CA LEU A 197 -14.35 -1.23 -6.14
C LEU A 197 -13.11 -1.87 -5.53
N ALA A 198 -13.06 -3.21 -5.50
CA ALA A 198 -11.84 -3.90 -5.16
C ALA A 198 -10.92 -3.86 -6.38
N SER A 199 -9.66 -3.44 -6.20
CA SER A 199 -8.62 -3.65 -7.21
C SER A 199 -8.52 -5.17 -7.43
N GLU A 200 -8.93 -5.65 -8.60
CA GLU A 200 -9.12 -7.08 -8.81
C GLU A 200 -7.78 -7.82 -8.82
N LYS A 201 -6.69 -7.19 -9.27
CA LYS A 201 -5.30 -7.71 -9.23
C LYS A 201 -4.28 -6.57 -9.22
N GLN A 202 -3.28 -6.67 -8.36
CA GLN A 202 -2.06 -5.83 -8.42
C GLN A 202 -1.06 -6.49 -9.38
N ASN A 203 -1.40 -6.56 -10.66
CA ASN A 203 -0.53 -7.15 -11.69
C ASN A 203 0.16 -6.09 -12.55
N GLY A 204 -0.08 -4.81 -12.28
CA GLY A 204 0.54 -3.72 -13.00
C GLY A 204 2.04 -3.62 -12.73
N VAL A 205 2.76 -3.15 -13.74
CA VAL A 205 4.22 -2.99 -13.70
C VAL A 205 4.56 -1.49 -13.77
N LEU A 206 5.25 -1.00 -12.74
CA LEU A 206 5.90 0.30 -12.74
C LEU A 206 7.31 0.15 -13.30
N ILE A 207 7.58 0.78 -14.43
CA ILE A 207 8.91 0.85 -15.03
C ILE A 207 9.53 2.21 -14.69
N VAL A 208 10.67 2.18 -14.01
CA VAL A 208 11.45 3.38 -13.67
C VAL A 208 12.67 3.47 -14.57
N GLY A 209 12.77 4.55 -15.34
CA GLY A 209 13.80 4.75 -16.37
C GLY A 209 13.23 4.53 -17.77
N ALA A 210 12.98 5.62 -18.48
CA ALA A 210 12.46 5.58 -19.84
C ALA A 210 13.61 5.44 -20.85
N SER A 211 13.58 4.38 -21.64
CA SER A 211 14.51 4.10 -22.73
C SER A 211 13.76 3.50 -23.92
N PRO A 212 14.33 3.49 -25.13
CA PRO A 212 13.72 2.78 -26.27
C PRO A 212 13.37 1.32 -25.95
N TRP A 213 14.26 0.64 -25.22
CA TRP A 213 14.04 -0.74 -24.77
C TRP A 213 12.87 -0.83 -23.77
N SER A 214 12.81 0.02 -22.75
CA SER A 214 11.76 -0.04 -21.73
C SER A 214 10.38 0.40 -22.26
N VAL A 215 10.35 1.30 -23.24
CA VAL A 215 9.14 1.66 -23.99
C VAL A 215 8.66 0.49 -24.83
N ALA A 216 9.55 -0.20 -25.54
CA ALA A 216 9.18 -1.36 -26.35
C ALA A 216 8.66 -2.51 -25.47
N LEU A 217 9.28 -2.78 -24.30
CA LEU A 217 8.74 -3.71 -23.31
C LEU A 217 7.34 -3.27 -22.84
N GLY A 218 7.17 -2.00 -22.52
CA GLY A 218 5.89 -1.42 -22.09
C GLY A 218 4.79 -1.57 -23.15
N GLN A 219 5.12 -1.41 -24.43
CA GLN A 219 4.20 -1.66 -25.55
C GLN A 219 3.80 -3.14 -25.61
N THR A 220 4.76 -4.07 -25.48
CA THR A 220 4.46 -5.51 -25.47
C THR A 220 3.51 -5.87 -24.34
N LEU A 221 3.77 -5.37 -23.12
CA LEU A 221 2.91 -5.56 -21.95
C LEU A 221 1.52 -4.93 -22.14
N GLN A 222 1.44 -3.73 -22.73
CA GLN A 222 0.16 -3.10 -23.06
C GLN A 222 -0.66 -3.94 -24.06
N THR A 223 -0.02 -4.61 -25.03
CA THR A 223 -0.73 -5.52 -25.96
C THR A 223 -1.28 -6.78 -25.28
N LEU A 224 -0.81 -7.09 -24.07
CA LEU A 224 -1.25 -8.20 -23.24
C LEU A 224 -2.18 -7.72 -22.10
N GLU A 225 -2.67 -6.49 -22.20
CA GLU A 225 -3.58 -5.85 -21.23
C GLU A 225 -3.02 -5.75 -19.80
N VAL A 226 -1.70 -5.78 -19.65
CA VAL A 226 -1.02 -5.55 -18.37
C VAL A 226 -0.99 -4.04 -18.09
N PRO A 227 -1.50 -3.56 -16.94
CA PRO A 227 -1.37 -2.16 -16.55
C PRO A 227 0.10 -1.77 -16.46
N ILE A 228 0.48 -0.69 -17.13
CA ILE A 228 1.87 -0.25 -17.22
C ILE A 228 1.96 1.24 -16.92
N LEU A 229 2.96 1.62 -16.12
CA LEU A 229 3.28 3.02 -15.84
C LEU A 229 4.79 3.21 -16.03
N ILE A 230 5.18 4.12 -16.93
CA ILE A 230 6.60 4.47 -17.12
C ILE A 230 6.88 5.81 -16.46
N VAL A 231 7.87 5.86 -15.56
CA VAL A 231 8.26 7.07 -14.84
C VAL A 231 9.70 7.46 -15.13
N ASP A 232 9.91 8.74 -15.41
CA ASP A 232 11.24 9.33 -15.62
C ASP A 232 11.21 10.84 -15.31
N THR A 233 12.37 11.40 -14.95
CA THR A 233 12.56 12.83 -14.69
C THR A 233 12.74 13.66 -15.97
N SER A 234 12.87 13.02 -17.14
CA SER A 234 13.09 13.67 -18.44
C SER A 234 11.90 13.57 -19.37
N TRP A 235 11.30 14.71 -19.69
CA TRP A 235 10.26 14.82 -20.72
C TRP A 235 10.73 14.29 -22.09
N HIS A 236 12.01 14.45 -22.40
CA HIS A 236 12.56 13.99 -23.66
C HIS A 236 12.52 12.46 -23.75
N ARG A 237 12.91 11.76 -22.67
CA ARG A 237 12.90 10.28 -22.60
C ARG A 237 11.49 9.70 -22.53
N LEU A 238 10.52 10.42 -21.96
CA LEU A 238 9.11 9.99 -21.91
C LEU A 238 8.34 10.21 -23.21
N ARG A 239 8.85 11.04 -24.13
CA ARG A 239 8.13 11.37 -25.37
C ARG A 239 7.77 10.12 -26.20
N PRO A 240 8.66 9.13 -26.42
CA PRO A 240 8.30 7.91 -27.15
C PRO A 240 7.21 7.10 -26.45
N ALA A 241 7.29 6.96 -25.11
CA ALA A 241 6.25 6.27 -24.31
C ALA A 241 4.88 6.92 -24.48
N ARG A 242 4.83 8.26 -24.42
CA ARG A 242 3.59 9.02 -24.62
C ARG A 242 3.02 8.85 -26.02
N LEU A 243 3.87 8.88 -27.05
CA LEU A 243 3.45 8.68 -28.44
C LEU A 243 2.96 7.24 -28.70
N ALA A 244 3.50 6.28 -27.96
CA ALA A 244 3.04 4.89 -27.95
C ALA A 244 1.71 4.68 -27.20
N GLY A 245 1.14 5.72 -26.56
CA GLY A 245 -0.09 5.61 -25.78
C GLY A 245 0.09 4.92 -24.42
N LEU A 246 1.32 4.83 -23.92
CA LEU A 246 1.60 4.30 -22.58
C LEU A 246 1.27 5.35 -21.51
N ARG A 247 0.81 4.88 -20.34
CA ARG A 247 0.64 5.75 -19.16
C ARG A 247 2.03 6.18 -18.69
N ILE A 248 2.22 7.49 -18.49
CA ILE A 248 3.50 8.06 -18.07
C ILE A 248 3.36 8.88 -16.80
N GLY A 249 4.40 8.87 -15.97
CA GLY A 249 4.60 9.81 -14.87
C GLY A 249 5.86 10.64 -15.10
N PHE A 250 5.73 11.97 -15.21
CA PHE A 250 6.87 12.87 -15.28
C PHE A 250 7.22 13.38 -13.88
N GLY A 251 8.43 13.08 -13.41
CA GLY A 251 8.89 13.55 -12.10
C GLY A 251 9.92 12.63 -11.45
N GLU A 252 10.31 13.00 -10.24
CA GLU A 252 11.16 12.18 -9.37
C GLU A 252 10.27 11.20 -8.60
N ILE A 253 10.37 9.90 -8.91
CA ILE A 253 9.52 8.86 -8.31
C ILE A 253 9.77 8.73 -6.80
N LEU A 254 10.96 9.11 -6.33
CA LEU A 254 11.32 9.09 -4.91
C LEU A 254 10.84 10.33 -4.14
N SER A 255 10.13 11.25 -4.79
CA SER A 255 9.57 12.43 -4.14
C SER A 255 8.15 12.14 -3.62
N ASP A 256 7.87 12.51 -2.36
CA ASP A 256 6.56 12.33 -1.73
C ASP A 256 5.41 12.93 -2.56
N VAL A 257 5.68 14.06 -3.24
CA VAL A 257 4.69 14.75 -4.08
C VAL A 257 4.32 13.94 -5.33
N MET A 258 5.30 13.24 -5.93
CA MET A 258 5.06 12.42 -7.11
C MET A 258 4.30 11.15 -6.72
N GLU A 259 4.69 10.51 -5.62
CA GLU A 259 4.06 9.29 -5.11
C GLU A 259 2.57 9.51 -4.79
N GLU A 260 2.22 10.62 -4.13
CA GLU A 260 0.81 10.96 -3.86
C GLU A 260 -0.01 11.26 -5.12
N SER A 261 0.65 11.71 -6.20
CA SER A 261 -0.02 12.04 -7.47
C SER A 261 -0.23 10.83 -8.38
N LEU A 262 0.52 9.75 -8.16
CA LEU A 262 0.43 8.53 -8.94
C LEU A 262 -0.59 7.59 -8.30
N GLU A 263 -1.58 7.15 -9.07
CA GLU A 263 -2.46 6.06 -8.62
C GLU A 263 -1.70 4.75 -8.82
N LEU A 264 -1.00 4.29 -7.78
CA LEU A 264 -0.24 3.04 -7.76
C LEU A 264 -1.07 1.82 -7.30
N ASN A 265 -2.38 1.99 -7.14
CA ASN A 265 -3.27 0.96 -6.57
C ASN A 265 -3.37 -0.34 -7.41
N ASP A 266 -3.04 -0.25 -8.70
CA ASP A 266 -2.98 -1.36 -9.67
C ASP A 266 -1.56 -1.90 -9.89
N ILE A 267 -0.54 -1.23 -9.34
CA ILE A 267 0.87 -1.64 -9.47
C ILE A 267 1.20 -2.68 -8.39
N GLY A 268 1.66 -3.86 -8.83
CA GLY A 268 2.20 -4.89 -7.93
C GLY A 268 3.67 -5.19 -8.14
N TYR A 269 4.28 -4.68 -9.22
CA TYR A 269 5.67 -4.93 -9.56
C TYR A 269 6.38 -3.63 -9.90
N VAL A 270 7.64 -3.50 -9.46
CA VAL A 270 8.52 -2.38 -9.82
C VAL A 270 9.73 -2.92 -10.56
N LEU A 271 9.98 -2.39 -11.75
CA LEU A 271 11.11 -2.71 -12.60
C LEU A 271 11.95 -1.45 -12.80
N ALA A 272 13.06 -1.34 -12.07
CA ALA A 272 14.00 -0.23 -12.14
C ALA A 272 15.11 -0.52 -13.18
N VAL A 273 15.03 0.15 -14.32
CA VAL A 273 15.82 -0.10 -15.54
C VAL A 273 16.46 1.19 -16.07
N SER A 274 16.74 2.15 -15.19
CA SER A 274 17.50 3.34 -15.56
C SER A 274 18.98 3.01 -15.78
N ASP A 275 19.70 3.96 -16.38
CA ASP A 275 21.15 3.92 -16.58
C ASP A 275 21.96 4.13 -15.28
N ASN A 276 21.29 4.27 -14.13
CA ASN A 276 21.92 4.51 -12.84
C ASN A 276 21.53 3.42 -11.84
N ASP A 277 22.46 2.50 -11.58
CA ASP A 277 22.25 1.36 -10.70
C ASP A 277 22.03 1.74 -9.24
N ALA A 278 22.70 2.80 -8.76
CA ALA A 278 22.50 3.29 -7.40
C ALA A 278 21.09 3.87 -7.23
N TYR A 279 20.59 4.55 -8.25
CA TYR A 279 19.22 5.04 -8.29
C TYR A 279 18.21 3.89 -8.39
N ASN A 280 18.46 2.88 -9.24
CA ASN A 280 17.63 1.68 -9.33
C ASN A 280 17.51 0.97 -7.96
N ALA A 281 18.63 0.80 -7.24
CA ALA A 281 18.64 0.20 -5.91
C ALA A 281 17.84 1.02 -4.87
N LEU A 282 17.92 2.35 -4.94
CA LEU A 282 17.18 3.25 -4.07
C LEU A 282 15.66 3.16 -4.32
N VAL A 283 15.26 3.12 -5.59
CA VAL A 283 13.86 2.88 -6.02
C VAL A 283 13.37 1.55 -5.47
N CYS A 284 14.10 0.45 -5.71
CA CYS A 284 13.70 -0.85 -5.18
C CYS A 284 13.60 -0.86 -3.65
N THR A 285 14.52 -0.21 -2.94
CA THR A 285 14.48 -0.12 -1.47
C THR A 285 13.27 0.65 -0.96
N ARG A 286 12.91 1.76 -1.60
CA ARG A 286 11.75 2.58 -1.21
C ARG A 286 10.44 1.84 -1.46
N PHE A 287 10.28 1.26 -2.64
CA PHE A 287 9.04 0.57 -3.03
C PHE A 287 8.89 -0.85 -2.46
N ALA A 288 9.98 -1.45 -1.94
CA ALA A 288 9.92 -2.77 -1.30
C ALA A 288 8.93 -2.85 -0.13
N THR A 289 8.64 -1.73 0.54
CA THR A 289 7.67 -1.67 1.64
C THR A 289 6.23 -1.71 1.13
N GLU A 290 5.98 -1.22 -0.08
CA GLU A 290 4.64 -1.07 -0.67
C GLU A 290 4.26 -2.27 -1.51
N VAL A 291 5.09 -2.65 -2.49
CA VAL A 291 4.83 -3.79 -3.39
C VAL A 291 5.41 -5.11 -2.89
N GLY A 292 6.28 -5.05 -1.88
CA GLY A 292 6.97 -6.21 -1.32
C GLY A 292 8.37 -6.44 -1.91
N ARG A 293 9.29 -6.92 -1.06
CA ARG A 293 10.69 -7.18 -1.43
C ARG A 293 10.88 -8.18 -2.57
N THR A 294 9.94 -9.08 -2.79
CA THR A 294 10.02 -10.09 -3.85
C THR A 294 9.63 -9.57 -5.22
N ASN A 295 8.99 -8.39 -5.26
CA ASN A 295 8.33 -7.81 -6.43
C ASN A 295 9.01 -6.51 -6.90
N VAL A 296 10.16 -6.18 -6.32
CA VAL A 296 11.03 -5.10 -6.77
C VAL A 296 12.22 -5.69 -7.52
N PHE A 297 12.42 -5.20 -8.74
CA PHE A 297 13.34 -5.75 -9.72
C PHE A 297 14.26 -4.66 -10.25
N GLN A 298 15.50 -5.01 -10.51
CA GLN A 298 16.49 -4.12 -11.12
C GLN A 298 17.36 -4.89 -12.12
N LEU A 299 17.98 -4.16 -13.05
CA LEU A 299 18.96 -4.78 -13.95
C LEU A 299 20.20 -5.25 -13.17
N PRO A 300 20.90 -6.30 -13.67
CA PRO A 300 22.22 -6.66 -13.19
C PRO A 300 23.22 -5.50 -13.32
N THR A 301 24.23 -5.51 -12.45
CA THR A 301 25.30 -4.50 -12.38
C THR A 301 26.62 -5.13 -12.81
N ILE A 302 27.43 -4.41 -13.61
CA ILE A 302 28.73 -4.90 -14.11
C ILE A 302 29.78 -5.00 -12.99
N ASP A 303 29.69 -4.15 -11.96
CA ASP A 303 30.80 -3.87 -11.03
C ASP A 303 30.46 -4.05 -9.53
N ILE A 304 30.04 -5.25 -9.10
CA ILE A 304 30.20 -5.61 -7.68
C ILE A 304 30.51 -7.11 -7.58
N ASP A 305 31.81 -7.45 -7.53
CA ASP A 305 32.27 -8.73 -6.98
C ASP A 305 31.49 -9.04 -5.70
N GLU A 306 31.02 -10.28 -5.51
CA GLU A 306 30.27 -10.70 -4.31
C GLU A 306 31.01 -10.41 -2.98
N HIS A 307 32.30 -10.04 -3.06
CA HIS A 307 33.19 -9.72 -1.95
C HIS A 307 33.63 -8.24 -1.87
N ASP A 308 33.22 -7.34 -2.78
CA ASP A 308 33.67 -5.94 -2.72
C ASP A 308 32.80 -5.07 -1.79
N SER A 309 33.41 -4.65 -0.69
CA SER A 309 32.89 -3.73 0.33
C SER A 309 32.48 -2.33 -0.16
N LYS A 310 32.61 -2.05 -1.47
CA LYS A 310 32.30 -0.75 -2.10
C LYS A 310 30.93 -0.70 -2.79
N GLY A 311 30.24 -1.83 -2.92
CA GLY A 311 28.90 -1.91 -3.50
C GLY A 311 27.78 -1.62 -2.49
N VAL A 312 26.61 -1.17 -2.99
CA VAL A 312 25.37 -1.11 -2.20
C VAL A 312 25.03 -2.52 -1.67
N ALA A 313 24.82 -2.68 -0.37
CA ALA A 313 24.55 -3.97 0.26
C ALA A 313 23.35 -4.70 -0.40
N ARG A 314 23.41 -6.04 -0.50
CA ARG A 314 22.31 -6.88 -1.04
C ARG A 314 20.95 -6.60 -0.42
N THR A 315 20.92 -6.16 0.84
CA THR A 315 19.71 -5.81 1.59
C THR A 315 19.02 -4.52 1.11
N LEU A 316 19.72 -3.71 0.31
CA LEU A 316 19.30 -2.42 -0.23
C LEU A 316 19.11 -2.47 -1.77
N ARG A 317 19.03 -3.65 -2.36
CA ARG A 317 18.85 -3.83 -3.82
C ARG A 317 17.55 -4.56 -4.14
N GLY A 318 17.03 -4.31 -5.34
CA GLY A 318 16.01 -5.16 -5.93
C GLY A 318 16.58 -6.51 -6.38
N ARG A 319 15.70 -7.44 -6.75
CA ARG A 319 16.11 -8.73 -7.34
C ARG A 319 16.61 -8.49 -8.77
N ASN A 320 17.77 -9.05 -9.10
CA ASN A 320 18.30 -8.97 -10.47
C ASN A 320 17.43 -9.79 -11.42
N VAL A 321 16.95 -9.16 -12.48
CA VAL A 321 16.08 -9.79 -13.48
C VAL A 321 16.83 -10.27 -14.73
N PHE A 322 16.16 -11.17 -15.46
CA PHE A 322 16.50 -11.68 -16.77
C PHE A 322 17.68 -12.66 -16.80
N SER A 323 18.88 -12.17 -17.08
CA SER A 323 20.13 -12.93 -17.16
C SER A 323 21.30 -12.06 -16.72
N GLU A 324 22.48 -12.63 -16.44
CA GLU A 324 23.65 -11.87 -15.97
C GLU A 324 24.08 -10.80 -16.98
N ASP A 325 23.92 -11.08 -18.27
CA ASP A 325 24.28 -10.19 -19.37
C ASP A 325 23.19 -9.13 -19.70
N ALA A 326 22.05 -9.15 -19.00
CA ALA A 326 20.93 -8.24 -19.25
C ALA A 326 21.14 -6.84 -18.63
N ILE A 327 22.35 -6.29 -18.78
CA ILE A 327 22.72 -4.95 -18.31
C ILE A 327 22.13 -3.85 -19.22
N TYR A 328 22.02 -2.62 -18.71
CA TYR A 328 21.36 -1.51 -19.39
C TYR A 328 21.93 -1.26 -20.81
N GLU A 329 23.26 -1.16 -20.92
CA GLU A 329 23.96 -0.85 -22.16
C GLU A 329 23.76 -1.95 -23.21
N GLU A 330 23.76 -3.21 -22.78
CA GLU A 330 23.63 -4.37 -23.66
C GLU A 330 22.21 -4.51 -24.19
N LEU A 331 21.20 -4.35 -23.32
CA LEU A 331 19.79 -4.35 -23.73
C LEU A 331 19.50 -3.24 -24.74
N LEU A 332 20.06 -2.04 -24.52
CA LEU A 332 19.90 -0.92 -25.42
C LEU A 332 20.66 -1.12 -26.74
N SER A 333 21.87 -1.66 -26.69
CA SER A 333 22.68 -2.02 -27.86
C SER A 333 21.94 -3.02 -28.75
N ARG A 334 21.44 -4.13 -28.17
CA ARG A 334 20.66 -5.15 -28.87
C ARG A 334 19.38 -4.57 -29.47
N HIS A 335 18.68 -3.70 -28.75
CA HIS A 335 17.51 -3.01 -29.28
C HIS A 335 17.84 -2.22 -30.55
N TYR A 336 18.93 -1.44 -30.56
CA TYR A 336 19.37 -0.72 -31.76
C TYR A 336 19.89 -1.62 -32.88
N GLN A 337 20.34 -2.84 -32.56
CA GLN A 337 20.70 -3.86 -33.55
C GLN A 337 19.46 -4.50 -34.21
N GLY A 338 18.25 -4.22 -33.71
CA GLY A 338 16.98 -4.71 -34.27
C GLY A 338 16.40 -5.90 -33.52
N TRP A 339 16.84 -6.15 -32.28
CA TRP A 339 16.18 -7.13 -31.42
C TRP A 339 14.77 -6.66 -31.06
N GLU A 340 13.83 -7.60 -31.02
CA GLU A 340 12.43 -7.33 -30.72
C GLU A 340 11.90 -8.22 -29.59
N PHE A 341 10.78 -7.81 -29.01
CA PHE A 341 10.08 -8.59 -28.00
C PHE A 341 9.15 -9.58 -28.70
N GLN A 342 9.35 -10.87 -28.45
CA GLN A 342 8.48 -11.93 -28.95
C GLN A 342 7.60 -12.46 -27.81
N LYS A 343 6.31 -12.58 -28.13
CA LYS A 343 5.29 -13.18 -27.26
C LYS A 343 4.89 -14.54 -27.80
N THR A 344 4.94 -15.55 -26.94
CA THR A 344 4.58 -16.93 -27.30
C THR A 344 3.61 -17.47 -26.26
N GLY A 345 2.43 -17.90 -26.68
CA GLY A 345 1.52 -18.66 -25.82
C GLY A 345 1.96 -20.12 -25.77
N LEU A 346 2.21 -20.66 -24.58
CA LEU A 346 2.58 -22.06 -24.43
C LEU A 346 1.34 -22.95 -24.57
N THR A 347 1.45 -24.04 -25.30
CA THR A 347 0.38 -25.03 -25.50
C THR A 347 0.85 -26.42 -25.08
N ASP A 348 -0.05 -27.39 -25.03
CA ASP A 348 0.33 -28.80 -24.76
C ASP A 348 1.28 -29.35 -25.83
N GLU A 349 1.20 -28.82 -27.06
CA GLU A 349 2.06 -29.18 -28.21
C GLU A 349 3.31 -28.29 -28.34
N TYR A 350 3.38 -27.17 -27.61
CA TYR A 350 4.51 -26.23 -27.63
C TYR A 350 4.78 -25.72 -26.22
N GLY A 351 5.54 -26.52 -25.47
CA GLY A 351 5.84 -26.31 -24.06
C GLY A 351 7.08 -25.44 -23.80
N HIS A 352 7.42 -25.28 -22.53
CA HIS A 352 8.58 -24.50 -22.09
C HIS A 352 9.92 -25.02 -22.66
N GLU A 353 10.11 -26.34 -22.70
CA GLU A 353 11.34 -26.96 -23.20
C GLU A 353 11.56 -26.70 -24.70
N GLU A 354 10.49 -26.78 -25.49
CA GLU A 354 10.54 -26.53 -26.93
C GLU A 354 10.78 -25.06 -27.23
N TRP A 355 10.14 -24.16 -26.46
CA TRP A 355 10.39 -22.73 -26.57
C TRP A 355 11.86 -22.38 -26.26
N LEU A 356 12.46 -22.97 -25.23
CA LEU A 356 13.88 -22.81 -24.92
C LEU A 356 14.79 -23.32 -26.05
N GLN A 357 14.46 -24.47 -26.65
CA GLN A 357 15.24 -25.07 -27.74
C GLN A 357 15.18 -24.23 -29.03
N ASP A 358 14.00 -23.76 -29.43
CA ASP A 358 13.84 -22.90 -30.61
C ASP A 358 14.54 -21.55 -30.45
N SER A 359 14.69 -21.10 -29.21
CA SER A 359 15.19 -19.76 -28.91
C SER A 359 16.71 -19.63 -28.97
N ASN A 360 17.47 -20.75 -28.90
CA ASN A 360 18.94 -20.79 -28.96
C ASN A 360 19.63 -19.76 -28.02
N ASP A 361 20.93 -19.48 -28.22
CA ASP A 361 21.70 -18.44 -27.51
C ASP A 361 21.28 -16.99 -27.84
N ASN A 362 20.34 -16.77 -28.77
CA ASN A 362 19.97 -15.43 -29.27
C ASN A 362 18.69 -14.87 -28.63
N MET A 363 18.29 -15.38 -27.47
CA MET A 363 17.12 -14.90 -26.75
C MET A 363 17.42 -14.70 -25.27
N ILE A 364 16.93 -13.61 -24.71
CA ILE A 364 16.87 -13.39 -23.27
C ILE A 364 15.42 -13.65 -22.80
N PRO A 365 15.16 -14.68 -21.98
CA PRO A 365 13.87 -14.85 -21.31
C PRO A 365 13.63 -13.69 -20.35
N LEU A 366 12.53 -12.96 -20.53
CA LEU A 366 12.25 -11.77 -19.73
C LEU A 366 11.23 -12.06 -18.63
N LEU A 367 10.04 -12.51 -19.02
CA LEU A 367 8.93 -12.73 -18.11
C LEU A 367 7.90 -13.66 -18.74
N PHE A 368 6.97 -14.16 -17.94
CA PHE A 368 5.75 -14.79 -18.43
C PHE A 368 4.53 -14.23 -17.71
N ILE A 369 3.37 -14.32 -18.36
CA ILE A 369 2.08 -13.95 -17.82
C ILE A 369 1.30 -15.23 -17.60
N GLU A 370 0.95 -15.48 -16.35
CA GLU A 370 0.13 -16.62 -15.95
C GLU A 370 -1.31 -16.47 -16.46
N LYS A 371 -2.08 -17.57 -16.54
CA LYS A 371 -3.52 -17.53 -16.91
C LYS A 371 -4.37 -16.62 -16.03
N ASN A 372 -3.97 -16.43 -14.79
CA ASN A 372 -4.61 -15.51 -13.86
C ASN A 372 -4.24 -14.02 -14.15
N GLY A 373 -3.35 -13.73 -15.09
CA GLY A 373 -2.88 -12.39 -15.43
C GLY A 373 -1.72 -11.88 -14.57
N ASP A 374 -1.15 -12.70 -13.68
CA ASP A 374 0.01 -12.31 -12.88
C ASP A 374 1.29 -12.31 -13.73
N VAL A 375 2.12 -11.29 -13.53
CA VAL A 375 3.39 -11.11 -14.24
C VAL A 375 4.53 -11.73 -13.43
N VAL A 376 5.23 -12.70 -14.00
CA VAL A 376 6.37 -13.35 -13.37
C VAL A 376 7.64 -13.04 -14.15
N PHE A 377 8.51 -12.22 -13.56
CA PHE A 377 9.81 -11.90 -14.14
C PHE A 377 10.80 -13.06 -13.99
N SER A 378 11.61 -13.28 -15.02
CA SER A 378 12.81 -14.10 -14.93
C SER A 378 13.78 -13.44 -13.96
N THR A 379 14.39 -14.23 -13.08
CA THR A 379 15.32 -13.74 -12.06
C THR A 379 16.48 -14.70 -11.91
N LEU A 380 17.68 -14.20 -11.55
CA LEU A 380 18.87 -15.05 -11.41
C LEU A 380 18.77 -16.08 -10.27
N ASP A 381 17.95 -15.80 -9.25
CA ASP A 381 17.81 -16.62 -8.05
C ASP A 381 16.72 -17.70 -8.14
N LYS A 382 15.89 -17.69 -9.20
CA LYS A 382 14.83 -18.69 -9.41
C LYS A 382 14.79 -19.19 -10.84
N PRO A 383 14.55 -20.50 -11.06
CA PRO A 383 14.40 -21.03 -12.40
C PRO A 383 13.18 -20.40 -13.09
N PHE A 384 13.35 -20.05 -14.37
CA PHE A 384 12.26 -19.63 -15.24
C PHE A 384 11.44 -20.89 -15.61
N SER A 385 10.21 -21.00 -15.09
CA SER A 385 9.40 -22.21 -15.21
C SER A 385 7.91 -21.90 -15.51
N PRO A 386 7.59 -21.39 -16.71
CA PRO A 386 6.21 -21.16 -17.15
C PRO A 386 5.46 -22.48 -17.39
N ASN A 387 4.15 -22.46 -17.21
CA ASN A 387 3.27 -23.61 -17.41
C ASN A 387 2.52 -23.52 -18.74
N VAL A 388 1.90 -24.63 -19.15
CA VAL A 388 1.05 -24.66 -20.35
C VAL A 388 -0.12 -23.70 -20.23
N GLY A 389 -0.26 -22.85 -21.23
CA GLY A 389 -1.25 -21.78 -21.37
C GLY A 389 -0.85 -20.46 -20.71
N ASP A 390 0.37 -20.35 -20.20
CA ASP A 390 0.98 -19.07 -19.88
C ASP A 390 1.52 -18.42 -21.17
N THR A 391 1.66 -17.09 -21.16
CA THR A 391 2.28 -16.35 -22.29
C THR A 391 3.70 -15.92 -21.90
N VAL A 392 4.70 -16.49 -22.54
CA VAL A 392 6.11 -16.14 -22.33
C VAL A 392 6.52 -14.96 -23.21
N ILE A 393 7.40 -14.11 -22.68
CA ILE A 393 7.98 -12.97 -23.38
C ILE A 393 9.51 -13.12 -23.37
N GLY A 394 10.09 -13.18 -24.55
CA GLY A 394 11.53 -13.18 -24.77
C GLY A 394 11.97 -11.96 -25.58
N PHE A 395 13.23 -11.56 -25.42
CA PHE A 395 13.87 -10.52 -26.22
C PHE A 395 14.92 -11.15 -27.12
N ASN A 396 14.72 -11.11 -28.44
CA ASN A 396 15.54 -11.87 -29.38
C ASN A 396 15.91 -11.13 -30.67
N ASP A 397 16.96 -11.64 -31.32
CA ASP A 397 17.42 -11.16 -32.62
C ASP A 397 16.47 -11.64 -33.74
N THR A 398 15.82 -10.69 -34.42
CA THR A 398 14.89 -11.00 -35.51
C THR A 398 15.59 -11.28 -36.84
N LYS A 399 16.88 -10.98 -36.98
CA LYS A 399 17.63 -11.09 -38.26
C LYS A 399 18.11 -12.51 -38.59
N LYS A 400 17.94 -13.47 -37.68
CA LYS A 400 18.39 -14.87 -37.85
C LYS A 400 17.24 -15.88 -37.98
N LYS A 401 16.01 -15.43 -38.21
CA LYS A 401 14.87 -16.32 -38.53
C LYS A 401 14.90 -16.81 -39.97
#